data_AF-A0AAD6WK04-F1
#
_entry.id   AF-A0AAD6WK04-F1
#
_cell.length_a   1.000
_cell.length_b   1.000
_cell.length_c   1.000
_cell.angle_alpha   90.00
_cell.angle_beta   90.00
_cell.angle_gamma   90.00
#
_symmetry.space_group_name_H-M   'P 1'
#
loop_
_entity.id
_entity.type
_entity.pdbx_description
1 polymer ?
#
loop_
_entity_poly.entity_id
_entity_poly.type
_entity_poly.pdbx_seq_one_letter_code
_entity_poly.pdbx_strand_id
1 'polypeptide(L)' 'MIDSGKVPRVDEQLEMARAFGDGRLKEHITSEPDIMIEHIDEDTGFITLGSDGLLKVKKRLDFA' A
#
# COMPACT_ATOMS: atom_id res chain seq x y z
N MET A 1 -12.02 15.20 19.11
CA MET A 1 -13.01 14.34 18.42
C MET A 1 -12.30 13.76 17.21
N ILE A 2 -11.77 12.54 17.33
CA ILE A 2 -11.08 11.86 16.24
C ILE A 2 -12.14 11.00 15.56
N ASP A 3 -12.43 11.28 14.30
CA ASP A 3 -13.37 10.50 13.49
C ASP A 3 -12.71 9.16 13.13
N SER A 4 -13.15 8.09 13.78
CA SER A 4 -12.56 6.73 13.73
C SER A 4 -12.67 6.04 12.36
N GLY A 5 -13.16 6.73 11.33
CA GLY A 5 -13.36 6.17 9.99
C GLY A 5 -12.66 6.92 8.85
N LYS A 6 -11.96 8.03 9.12
CA LYS A 6 -11.26 8.77 8.06
C LYS A 6 -9.86 8.22 7.83
N VAL A 7 -9.59 7.84 6.58
CA VAL A 7 -8.23 7.53 6.11
C VAL A 7 -7.42 8.83 6.12
N PRO A 8 -6.27 8.90 6.81
CA PRO A 8 -5.38 10.05 6.75
C PRO A 8 -4.94 10.33 5.32
N ARG A 9 -4.85 11.61 4.95
CA ARG A 9 -4.52 12.04 3.58
C ARG A 9 -3.37 13.04 3.59
N VAL A 10 -2.45 12.91 2.64
CA VAL A 10 -1.45 13.94 2.33
C VAL A 10 -2.17 15.14 1.75
N ASP A 11 -1.94 16.30 2.35
CA ASP A 11 -2.60 17.59 2.05
C ASP A 11 -4.13 17.48 1.91
N GLU A 12 -4.75 16.56 2.67
CA GLU A 12 -6.19 16.24 2.59
C GLU A 12 -6.67 15.69 1.24
N GLN A 13 -5.76 15.46 0.29
CA GLN A 13 -6.07 15.07 -1.09
C GLN A 13 -5.82 13.58 -1.34
N LEU A 14 -4.63 13.09 -0.98
CA LEU A 14 -4.19 11.74 -1.36
C LEU A 14 -4.11 10.81 -0.14
N GLU A 15 -4.80 9.67 -0.18
CA GLU A 15 -4.80 8.67 0.90
C GLU A 15 -3.47 7.89 1.03
N MET A 16 -2.50 8.20 0.18
CA MET A 16 -1.20 7.53 0.09
C MET A 16 -0.08 8.57 0.20
N ALA A 17 0.98 8.25 0.96
CA ALA A 17 2.19 9.08 1.04
C ALA A 17 3.21 8.79 -0.08
N ARG A 18 2.93 7.78 -0.91
CA ARG A 18 3.77 7.38 -2.04
C ARG A 18 2.95 7.18 -3.29
N ALA A 19 3.41 7.76 -4.38
CA ALA A 19 2.86 7.56 -5.70
C ALA A 19 3.87 7.99 -6.77
N PHE A 20 3.67 7.50 -7.98
CA PHE A 20 4.27 8.10 -9.17
C PHE A 20 3.37 9.26 -9.65
N GLY A 21 3.98 10.33 -10.16
CA GLY A 21 3.22 11.45 -10.70
C GLY A 21 2.76 12.43 -9.60
N ASP A 22 1.51 12.88 -9.69
CA ASP A 22 0.90 13.93 -8.86
C ASP A 22 1.77 15.19 -8.68
N GLY A 23 1.86 15.96 -9.77
CA GLY A 23 2.69 17.17 -9.86
C GLY A 23 2.45 18.21 -8.77
N ARG A 24 1.27 18.20 -8.13
CA ARG A 24 0.89 19.18 -7.10
C ARG A 24 1.40 18.81 -5.71
N LEU A 25 1.66 17.52 -5.47
CA LEU A 25 2.06 16.99 -4.16
C LEU A 25 3.52 16.50 -4.12
N LYS A 26 4.30 16.71 -5.19
CA LYS A 26 5.68 16.18 -5.35
C LYS A 26 6.64 16.45 -4.19
N GLU A 27 6.46 17.53 -3.44
CA GLU A 27 7.32 17.86 -2.29
C GLU A 27 6.88 17.12 -1.01
N HIS A 28 5.67 16.58 -0.97
CA HIS A 28 5.08 15.91 0.19
C HIS A 28 4.88 14.40 -0.01
N ILE A 29 5.10 13.89 -1.21
CA ILE A 29 5.06 12.46 -1.54
C ILE A 29 6.39 12.00 -2.14
N THR A 30 6.70 10.72 -1.99
CA THR A 30 7.89 10.12 -2.62
C THR A 30 7.50 9.03 -3.60
N SER A 31 8.30 8.87 -4.66
CA SER A 31 8.24 7.73 -5.58
C SER A 31 9.28 6.66 -5.25
N GLU A 32 10.03 6.81 -4.16
CA GLU A 32 10.99 5.81 -3.69
C GLU A 32 10.24 4.56 -3.18
N PRO A 33 10.53 3.37 -3.74
CA PRO A 33 9.89 2.13 -3.32
C PRO A 33 10.58 1.54 -2.08
N ASP A 34 9.84 0.76 -1.30
CA ASP A 34 10.47 -0.20 -0.39
C ASP A 34 10.95 -1.41 -1.19
N ILE A 35 12.21 -1.79 -1.01
CA ILE A 35 12.82 -2.94 -1.69
C ILE A 35 13.03 -4.05 -0.67
N MET A 36 12.54 -5.25 -0.99
CA MET A 36 12.70 -6.46 -0.17
C MET A 36 13.26 -7.58 -1.05
N ILE A 37 14.19 -8.36 -0.50
CA ILE A 37 14.80 -9.51 -1.18
C ILE A 37 14.50 -10.73 -0.32
N GLU A 38 13.73 -11.67 -0.87
CA GLU A 38 13.34 -12.90 -0.19
C GLU A 38 13.86 -14.11 -0.95
N HIS A 39 14.23 -15.16 -0.21
CA HIS A 39 14.65 -16.43 -0.79
C HIS A 39 13.44 -17.31 -1.09
N ILE A 40 13.41 -17.94 -2.26
CA ILE A 40 12.38 -18.89 -2.66
C ILE A 40 12.98 -20.30 -2.59
N ASP A 41 12.36 -21.17 -1.82
CA ASP A 41 12.77 -22.57 -1.63
C ASP A 41 11.60 -23.54 -1.90
N GLU A 42 11.82 -24.82 -1.58
CA GLU A 42 10.84 -25.89 -1.81
C GLU A 42 9.57 -25.79 -0.96
N ASP A 43 9.60 -25.02 0.14
CA ASP A 43 8.44 -24.75 1.00
C ASP A 43 7.62 -23.53 0.51
N THR A 44 8.11 -22.82 -0.51
CA THR A 44 7.45 -21.62 -1.04
C THR A 44 6.35 -21.98 -2.03
N GLY A 45 5.08 -21.80 -1.61
CA GLY A 45 3.90 -22.09 -2.45
C GLY A 45 3.68 -21.09 -3.60
N PHE A 46 3.18 -19.89 -3.32
CA PHE A 46 2.93 -18.84 -4.32
C PHE A 46 2.94 -17.44 -3.69
N ILE A 47 3.16 -16.41 -4.52
CA ILE A 47 3.12 -15.00 -4.12
C ILE A 47 1.87 -14.36 -4.72
N THR A 48 1.06 -13.69 -3.88
CA THR A 48 -0.11 -12.94 -4.34
C THR A 48 0.15 -11.44 -4.22
N LEU A 49 0.03 -10.72 -5.34
CA LEU A 49 0.04 -9.26 -5.38
C LEU A 49 -1.36 -8.76 -5.74
N GLY A 50 -1.88 -7.83 -4.95
CA GLY A 50 -3.20 -7.24 -5.18
C GLY A 50 -3.24 -5.80 -4.68
N SER A 51 -4.09 -4.98 -5.30
CA SER A 51 -4.34 -3.63 -4.82
C SER A 51 -5.14 -3.65 -3.51
N ASP A 52 -5.28 -2.47 -2.89
CA ASP A 52 -6.13 -2.24 -1.73
C ASP A 52 -7.58 -2.73 -1.94
N GLY A 53 -8.08 -2.72 -3.18
CA GLY A 53 -9.40 -3.27 -3.53
C GLY A 53 -9.57 -4.75 -3.18
N LEU A 54 -8.52 -5.56 -3.32
CA LEU A 54 -8.56 -6.98 -2.94
C LEU A 54 -8.48 -7.14 -1.41
N LEU A 55 -7.61 -6.35 -0.78
CA LEU A 55 -7.37 -6.39 0.68
C LEU A 55 -8.53 -5.78 1.50
N LYS A 56 -9.34 -4.92 0.89
CA LYS A 56 -10.57 -4.36 1.49
C LYS A 56 -11.67 -5.39 1.65
N VAL A 57 -11.71 -6.41 0.78
CA VAL A 57 -12.79 -7.42 0.77
C VAL A 57 -12.36 -8.78 1.34
N LYS A 58 -11.06 -9.03 1.45
CA LYS A 58 -10.47 -10.28 1.94
C LYS A 58 -9.29 -9.99 2.87
N LYS A 59 -9.19 -10.74 3.96
CA LYS A 59 -8.08 -10.59 4.91
C LYS A 59 -6.83 -11.25 4.32
N ARG A 60 -5.65 -10.77 4.71
CA ARG A 60 -4.36 -11.39 4.30
C ARG A 60 -4.28 -12.88 4.66
N LEU A 61 -4.90 -13.28 5.78
CA LEU A 61 -4.96 -14.68 6.22
C LEU A 61 -5.81 -15.56 5.29
N ASP A 62 -6.71 -14.98 4.48
CA ASP A 62 -7.51 -15.74 3.52
C ASP A 62 -6.69 -16.18 2.29
N PHE A 63 -5.49 -15.63 2.13
CA PHE A 63 -4.56 -15.91 1.02
C PHE A 63 -3.22 -16.51 1.48
N ALA A 64 -3.08 -16.77 2.78
CA ALA A 64 -1.93 -17.43 3.38
C ALA A 64 -2.27 -18.90 3.66
#